data_AF-A0A7W5AMQ5-F1
#
_entry.id   AF-A0A7W5AMQ5-F1
#
_cell.length_a   1.000
_cell.length_b   1.000
_cell.length_c   1.000
_cell.angle_alpha   90.00
_cell.angle_beta   90.00
_cell.angle_gamma   90.00
#
_symmetry.space_group_name_H-M   'P 1'
#
loop_
_entity.id
_entity.type
_entity.pdbx_description
1 polymer ?
#
loop_
_entity_poly.entity_id
_entity_poly.type
_entity_poly.pdbx_seq_one_letter_code
_entity_poly.pdbx_strand_id
1 'polypeptide(L)'
;MVRTDLVVPARLVQGLRIPSLSVTTGGAEVHWVEVPTSRWRFMRRPAQRLPLDPRSARLARRYLRVEPWASLARLVMLLGWVTVEVVSPSALTLPIGIIFWLTLIVGSIPQFSGVLPRQSPYRTAAGDLRVPQVPIEVAKQWVELNPGVVPTIEPVPRPRSRRWYATWSTVLLVSAIVLFTVLANDGREDSALIWVVVLSLFFIGVATALKTLPPGYIRFEPGDS
;
A
#
# COMPACT_ATOMS: atom_id res chain seq x y z
N MET A 1 15.82 -4.70 -18.35
CA MET A 1 14.96 -3.71 -19.04
C MET A 1 14.95 -2.42 -18.25
N VAL A 2 15.28 -1.29 -18.89
CA VAL A 2 15.24 0.05 -18.27
C VAL A 2 13.78 0.46 -18.05
N ARG A 3 13.47 0.95 -16.84
CA ARG A 3 12.12 1.38 -16.44
C ARG A 3 12.17 2.82 -15.92
N THR A 4 11.09 3.57 -16.13
CA THR A 4 10.95 4.97 -15.68
C THR A 4 9.56 5.19 -15.09
N ASP A 5 9.40 6.21 -14.25
CA ASP A 5 8.09 6.63 -13.79
C ASP A 5 7.53 7.68 -14.75
N LEU A 6 6.23 7.63 -15.01
CA LEU A 6 5.55 8.62 -15.83
C LEU A 6 4.65 9.48 -14.97
N VAL A 7 4.72 10.80 -15.17
CA VAL A 7 3.82 11.77 -14.55
C VAL A 7 2.94 12.37 -15.63
N VAL A 8 1.64 12.16 -15.48
CA VAL A 8 0.59 12.74 -16.32
C VAL A 8 -0.04 13.89 -15.52
N PRO A 9 0.09 15.14 -15.98
CA PRO A 9 -0.53 16.30 -15.36
C PRO A 9 -2.04 16.11 -15.16
N ALA A 10 -2.59 16.57 -14.04
CA ALA A 10 -4.02 16.40 -13.69
C ALA A 10 -4.98 16.78 -14.83
N ARG A 11 -4.66 17.87 -15.56
CA ARG A 11 -5.43 18.38 -16.71
C ARG A 11 -5.49 17.42 -17.91
N LEU A 12 -4.48 16.56 -18.08
CA LEU A 12 -4.39 15.61 -19.20
C LEU A 12 -5.02 14.25 -18.89
N VAL A 13 -5.37 13.97 -17.63
CA VAL A 13 -5.84 12.64 -17.20
C VAL A 13 -7.13 12.22 -17.92
N GLN A 14 -8.06 13.14 -18.18
CA GLN A 14 -9.33 12.82 -18.85
C GLN A 14 -9.18 12.52 -20.35
N GLY A 15 -8.19 13.13 -21.00
CA GLY A 15 -7.92 12.98 -22.44
C GLY A 15 -6.76 12.04 -22.77
N LEU A 16 -6.28 11.28 -21.78
CA LEU A 16 -5.05 10.48 -21.89
C LEU A 16 -5.22 9.39 -22.95
N ARG A 17 -4.44 9.47 -24.03
CA ARG A 17 -4.30 8.41 -25.04
C ARG A 17 -3.33 7.37 -24.52
N ILE A 18 -3.78 6.13 -24.40
CA ILE A 18 -2.98 5.07 -23.78
C ILE A 18 -2.38 4.21 -24.90
N PRO A 19 -1.05 3.97 -24.90
CA PRO A 19 -0.40 3.16 -25.93
C PRO A 19 -0.96 1.73 -25.93
N SER A 20 -0.93 1.06 -27.09
CA SER A 20 -1.41 -0.32 -27.25
C SER A 20 -0.42 -1.38 -26.74
N LEU A 21 0.69 -0.96 -26.11
CA LEU A 21 1.67 -1.85 -25.52
C LEU A 21 1.38 -2.11 -24.04
N SER A 22 1.71 -3.31 -23.57
CA SER A 22 1.58 -3.70 -22.18
C SER A 22 2.41 -2.80 -21.26
N VAL A 23 1.78 -2.17 -20.26
CA VAL A 23 2.48 -1.30 -19.29
C VAL A 23 3.42 -2.09 -18.38
N THR A 24 3.24 -3.40 -18.24
CA THR A 24 4.05 -4.26 -17.38
C THR A 24 5.29 -4.80 -18.09
N THR A 25 5.14 -5.26 -19.33
CA THR A 25 6.16 -5.99 -20.11
C THR A 25 6.63 -5.27 -21.37
N GLY A 26 5.87 -4.32 -21.90
CA GLY A 26 6.11 -3.68 -23.20
C GLY A 26 5.66 -4.51 -24.41
N GLY A 27 5.13 -5.72 -24.20
CA GLY A 27 4.67 -6.59 -25.28
C GLY A 27 3.39 -6.12 -25.97
N ALA A 28 3.18 -6.58 -27.21
CA ALA A 28 2.00 -6.26 -28.02
C ALA A 28 0.72 -7.02 -27.59
N GLU A 29 0.87 -8.16 -26.90
CA GLU A 29 -0.28 -8.88 -26.34
C GLU A 29 -0.80 -8.18 -25.09
N VAL A 30 -1.97 -7.56 -25.21
CA VAL A 30 -2.55 -6.74 -24.14
C VAL A 30 -3.97 -7.14 -23.79
N HIS A 31 -4.25 -7.13 -22.49
CA HIS A 31 -5.60 -7.19 -21.95
C HIS A 31 -5.88 -5.91 -21.19
N TRP A 32 -6.94 -5.22 -21.60
CA TRP A 32 -7.39 -4.01 -20.92
C TRP A 32 -8.08 -4.36 -19.59
N VAL A 33 -7.61 -3.73 -18.52
CA VAL A 33 -8.17 -3.87 -17.17
C VAL A 33 -8.34 -2.49 -16.54
N GLU A 34 -9.44 -2.29 -15.83
CA GLU A 34 -9.66 -1.09 -15.03
C GLU A 34 -8.85 -1.19 -13.74
N VAL A 35 -7.81 -0.35 -13.61
CA VAL A 35 -6.96 -0.32 -12.42
C VAL A 35 -7.33 0.91 -11.59
N PRO A 36 -7.63 0.76 -10.29
CA PRO A 36 -7.99 1.88 -9.43
C PRO A 36 -6.81 2.87 -9.31
N THR A 37 -7.09 4.16 -9.45
CA THR A 37 -6.07 5.24 -9.36
C THR A 37 -5.96 5.84 -7.96
N SER A 38 -6.82 5.40 -7.03
CA SER A 38 -6.79 5.83 -5.63
C SER A 38 -6.06 4.80 -4.77
N ARG A 39 -5.26 5.30 -3.82
CA ARG A 39 -4.70 4.47 -2.73
C ARG A 39 -5.80 4.01 -1.76
N TRP A 40 -6.91 4.75 -1.70
CA TRP A 40 -8.05 4.46 -0.84
C TRP A 40 -9.12 3.71 -1.62
N ARG A 41 -9.32 2.44 -1.25
CA ARG A 41 -10.11 1.44 -1.98
C ARG A 41 -11.62 1.66 -1.94
N PHE A 42 -12.09 2.44 -0.98
CA PHE A 42 -13.52 2.69 -0.75
C PHE A 42 -14.03 4.02 -1.32
N MET A 43 -13.13 4.89 -1.80
CA MET A 43 -13.56 6.11 -2.47
C MET A 43 -14.08 5.79 -3.87
N ARG A 44 -15.25 6.38 -4.21
CA ARG A 44 -15.91 6.26 -5.52
C ARG A 44 -14.89 6.40 -6.66
N ARG A 45 -14.97 5.46 -7.60
CA ARG A 45 -14.02 5.12 -8.68
C ARG A 45 -13.53 6.33 -9.51
N PRO A 46 -12.25 6.70 -9.40
CA PRO A 46 -11.46 6.92 -10.59
C PRO A 46 -10.62 5.67 -10.85
N ALA A 47 -11.01 4.89 -11.86
CA ALA A 47 -10.20 3.81 -12.39
C ALA A 47 -9.61 4.24 -13.74
N GLN A 48 -8.36 3.88 -14.00
CA GLN A 48 -7.73 4.07 -15.30
C GLN A 48 -7.67 2.72 -16.00
N ARG A 49 -8.18 2.66 -17.22
CA ARG A 49 -8.09 1.46 -18.03
C ARG A 49 -6.67 1.33 -18.56
N LEU A 50 -5.94 0.29 -18.17
CA LEU A 50 -4.55 0.08 -18.59
C LEU A 50 -4.41 -1.23 -19.38
N PRO A 51 -3.55 -1.26 -20.41
CA PRO A 51 -3.16 -2.48 -21.08
C PRO A 51 -2.13 -3.21 -20.23
N LEU A 52 -2.48 -4.41 -19.79
CA LEU A 52 -1.62 -5.29 -19.00
C LEU A 52 -1.33 -6.56 -19.79
N ASP A 53 -0.21 -7.21 -19.50
CA ASP A 53 0.07 -8.55 -20.00
C ASP A 53 -0.99 -9.55 -19.50
N PRO A 54 -1.25 -10.67 -20.21
CA PRO A 54 -2.29 -11.63 -19.86
C PRO A 54 -2.20 -12.17 -18.43
N ARG A 55 -0.99 -12.37 -17.90
CA ARG A 55 -0.77 -12.90 -16.54
C ARG A 55 -1.15 -11.86 -15.49
N SER A 56 -0.63 -10.63 -15.62
CA SER A 56 -0.97 -9.53 -14.72
C SER A 56 -2.44 -9.15 -14.79
N ALA A 57 -3.05 -9.21 -15.98
CA ALA A 57 -4.47 -8.94 -16.15
C ALA A 57 -5.36 -9.96 -15.40
N ARG A 58 -5.02 -11.25 -15.44
CA ARG A 58 -5.73 -12.30 -14.68
C ARG A 58 -5.62 -12.07 -13.18
N LEU A 59 -4.43 -11.75 -12.68
CA LEU A 59 -4.20 -11.46 -11.26
C LEU A 59 -4.97 -10.22 -10.80
N ALA A 60 -4.88 -9.12 -11.56
CA ALA A 60 -5.60 -7.89 -11.26
C ALA A 60 -7.12 -8.11 -11.25
N ARG A 61 -7.67 -8.86 -12.21
CA ARG A 61 -9.10 -9.19 -12.23
C ARG A 61 -9.52 -10.04 -11.03
N ARG A 62 -8.71 -11.04 -10.66
CA ARG A 62 -8.97 -11.87 -9.47
C ARG A 62 -8.95 -11.02 -8.21
N TYR A 63 -7.96 -10.15 -8.07
CA TYR A 63 -7.87 -9.20 -6.97
C TYR A 63 -9.13 -8.34 -6.85
N LEU A 64 -9.50 -7.65 -7.94
CA LEU A 64 -10.65 -6.74 -7.96
C LEU A 64 -11.98 -7.45 -7.65
N ARG A 65 -12.07 -8.76 -7.93
CA ARG A 65 -13.24 -9.58 -7.60
C ARG A 65 -13.31 -9.96 -6.11
N VAL A 66 -12.17 -10.20 -5.48
CA VAL A 66 -12.08 -10.67 -4.08
C VAL A 66 -11.99 -9.49 -3.09
N GLU A 67 -11.36 -8.39 -3.50
CA GLU A 67 -11.08 -7.25 -2.63
C GLU A 67 -12.30 -6.65 -1.92
N PRO A 68 -13.50 -6.53 -2.55
CA PRO A 68 -14.69 -6.05 -1.84
C PRO A 68 -15.05 -6.90 -0.62
N TRP A 69 -14.85 -8.22 -0.72
CA TRP A 69 -15.14 -9.19 0.33
C TRP A 69 -14.02 -9.31 1.35
N ALA A 70 -12.78 -9.01 0.95
CA ALA A 70 -11.62 -9.10 1.83
C ALA A 70 -11.82 -8.24 3.09
N SER A 71 -12.34 -7.02 2.95
CA SER A 71 -12.56 -6.14 4.12
C SER A 71 -13.63 -6.66 5.07
N LEU A 72 -14.70 -7.26 4.54
CA LEU A 72 -15.75 -7.89 5.34
C LEU A 72 -15.23 -9.15 6.04
N ALA A 73 -14.49 -10.01 5.34
CA ALA A 73 -13.84 -11.18 5.94
C ALA A 73 -12.90 -10.78 7.07
N ARG A 74 -12.07 -9.75 6.86
CA ARG A 74 -11.19 -9.18 7.89
C ARG A 74 -11.97 -8.67 9.11
N LEU A 75 -13.09 -8.00 8.90
CA LEU A 75 -13.97 -7.52 9.98
C LEU A 75 -14.60 -8.68 10.76
N VAL A 76 -15.17 -9.67 10.07
CA VAL A 76 -15.77 -10.86 10.69
C VAL A 76 -14.75 -11.62 11.52
N MET A 77 -13.54 -11.80 10.99
CA MET A 77 -12.47 -12.45 11.74
C MET A 77 -12.03 -11.62 12.95
N LEU A 78 -11.92 -10.28 12.84
CA LEU A 78 -11.62 -9.40 13.98
C LEU A 78 -12.70 -9.49 15.07
N LEU A 79 -13.97 -9.49 14.68
CA LEU A 79 -15.08 -9.63 15.63
C LEU A 79 -15.06 -11.00 16.32
N GLY A 80 -14.82 -12.07 15.56
CA GLY A 80 -14.67 -13.42 16.12
C GLY A 80 -13.52 -13.50 17.12
N TRP A 81 -12.36 -12.90 16.78
CA TRP A 81 -11.21 -12.80 17.67
C TRP A 81 -11.54 -12.10 18.98
N VAL A 82 -12.11 -10.89 18.90
CA VAL A 82 -12.50 -10.09 20.08
C VAL A 82 -13.51 -10.85 20.94
N THR A 83 -14.45 -11.57 20.32
CA THR A 83 -15.46 -12.35 21.06
C THR A 83 -14.83 -13.50 21.83
N VAL A 84 -13.90 -14.25 21.20
CA VAL A 84 -13.17 -15.34 21.87
C VAL A 84 -12.36 -14.82 23.05
N GLU A 85 -11.67 -13.70 22.86
CA GLU A 85 -10.86 -13.08 23.92
C GLU A 85 -11.70 -12.60 25.11
N VAL A 86 -12.89 -12.03 24.86
CA VAL A 86 -13.77 -11.54 25.92
C VAL A 86 -14.45 -12.68 26.68
N VAL A 87 -14.81 -13.77 25.98
CA VAL A 87 -15.58 -14.88 26.57
C VAL A 87 -14.67 -15.92 27.26
N SER A 88 -13.48 -16.17 26.71
CA SER A 88 -12.57 -17.21 27.23
C SER A 88 -11.10 -16.82 27.00
N PRO A 89 -10.56 -15.86 27.77
CA PRO A 89 -9.17 -15.44 27.65
C PRO A 89 -8.24 -16.62 27.98
N SER A 90 -7.19 -16.82 27.17
CA SER A 90 -6.21 -17.88 27.40
C SER A 90 -4.79 -17.40 27.08
N ALA A 91 -3.77 -18.00 27.69
CA ALA A 91 -2.38 -17.61 27.38
C ALA A 91 -2.01 -17.79 25.89
N LEU A 92 -2.73 -18.65 25.15
CA LEU A 92 -2.53 -18.87 23.73
C LEU A 92 -3.26 -17.85 22.84
N THR A 93 -4.24 -17.11 23.35
CA THR A 93 -4.94 -16.14 22.51
C THR A 93 -4.01 -14.98 22.14
N LEU A 94 -3.23 -14.43 23.06
CA LEU A 94 -2.34 -13.30 22.77
C LEU A 94 -1.38 -13.52 21.55
N PRO A 95 -0.58 -14.59 21.47
CA PRO A 95 0.30 -14.82 20.31
C PRO A 95 -0.48 -15.08 19.01
N ILE A 96 -1.61 -15.80 19.07
CA ILE A 96 -2.48 -16.02 17.91
C ILE A 96 -3.04 -14.69 17.41
N GLY A 97 -3.45 -13.81 18.33
CA GLY A 97 -3.95 -12.46 18.04
C GLY A 97 -2.90 -11.58 17.38
N ILE A 98 -1.64 -11.63 17.83
CA ILE A 98 -0.52 -10.90 17.22
C ILE A 98 -0.24 -11.41 15.80
N ILE A 99 -0.11 -12.73 15.60
CA ILE A 99 0.12 -13.32 14.28
C ILE A 99 -1.03 -12.97 13.34
N PHE A 100 -2.26 -13.05 13.84
CA PHE A 100 -3.47 -12.67 13.12
C PHE A 100 -3.45 -11.20 12.71
N TRP A 101 -3.13 -10.29 13.62
CA TRP A 101 -3.02 -8.85 13.35
C TRP A 101 -1.93 -8.53 12.32
N LEU A 102 -0.76 -9.15 12.43
CA LEU A 102 0.32 -8.99 11.47
C LEU A 102 -0.11 -9.48 10.08
N THR A 103 -0.78 -10.63 10.01
CA THR A 103 -1.30 -11.19 8.75
C THR A 103 -2.36 -10.28 8.13
N LEU A 104 -3.22 -9.69 8.96
CA LEU A 104 -4.20 -8.68 8.55
C LEU A 104 -3.56 -7.44 7.94
N ILE A 105 -2.57 -6.86 8.62
CA ILE A 105 -1.84 -5.68 8.16
C ILE A 105 -1.11 -6.00 6.86
N VAL A 106 -0.29 -7.06 6.83
CA VAL A 106 0.51 -7.42 5.66
C VAL A 106 -0.38 -7.79 4.47
N GLY A 107 -1.41 -8.61 4.70
CA GLY A 107 -2.38 -9.03 3.70
C GLY A 107 -3.30 -7.88 3.22
N SER A 108 -3.38 -6.78 3.96
CA SER A 108 -4.06 -5.57 3.52
C SER A 108 -3.20 -4.72 2.58
N ILE A 109 -1.89 -4.95 2.44
CA ILE A 109 -1.03 -4.17 1.57
C ILE A 109 -0.90 -4.86 0.20
N PRO A 110 -1.44 -4.26 -0.87
CA PRO A 110 -1.61 -4.96 -2.15
C PRO A 110 -0.28 -5.11 -2.92
N GLN A 111 0.71 -4.29 -2.57
CA GLN A 111 2.06 -4.34 -3.10
C GLN A 111 2.85 -5.54 -2.57
N PHE A 112 2.55 -6.00 -1.34
CA PHE A 112 3.21 -7.15 -0.73
C PHE A 112 2.52 -8.46 -1.11
N SER A 113 1.21 -8.45 -1.37
CA SER A 113 0.50 -9.65 -1.82
C SER A 113 0.71 -9.99 -3.30
N GLY A 114 1.42 -9.14 -4.06
CA GLY A 114 1.76 -9.38 -5.47
C GLY A 114 0.56 -9.40 -6.42
N VAL A 115 -0.62 -8.99 -5.95
CA VAL A 115 -1.87 -9.15 -6.72
C VAL A 115 -2.17 -7.95 -7.61
N LEU A 116 -1.63 -6.77 -7.29
CA LEU A 116 -1.63 -5.61 -8.18
C LEU A 116 -0.23 -5.44 -8.80
N PRO A 117 -0.15 -5.18 -10.12
CA PRO A 117 1.14 -4.90 -10.76
C PRO A 117 1.79 -3.70 -10.08
N ARG A 118 3.12 -3.74 -9.91
CA ARG A 118 3.90 -2.63 -9.32
C ARG A 118 3.66 -1.31 -10.06
N GLN A 119 3.23 -1.40 -11.32
CA GLN A 119 2.86 -0.31 -12.23
C GLN A 119 1.45 0.24 -12.01
N SER A 120 0.80 -0.08 -10.90
CA SER A 120 -0.54 0.44 -10.59
C SER A 120 -0.51 1.98 -10.52
N PRO A 121 -1.31 2.67 -11.33
CA PRO A 121 -1.31 4.11 -11.40
C PRO A 121 -1.90 4.67 -10.11
N TYR A 122 -1.41 5.81 -9.64
CA TYR A 122 -1.99 6.47 -8.48
C TYR A 122 -1.96 7.99 -8.64
N ARG A 123 -2.95 8.66 -8.04
CA ARG A 123 -2.97 10.13 -7.99
C ARG A 123 -2.06 10.67 -6.89
N THR A 124 -1.32 11.70 -7.21
CA THR A 124 -0.54 12.50 -6.25
C THR A 124 -1.45 13.50 -5.54
N ALA A 125 -0.93 14.18 -4.51
CA ALA A 125 -1.66 15.24 -3.80
C ALA A 125 -2.01 16.43 -4.71
N ALA A 126 -1.22 16.68 -5.76
CA ALA A 126 -1.48 17.71 -6.77
C ALA A 126 -2.56 17.30 -7.80
N GLY A 127 -3.05 16.05 -7.74
CA GLY A 127 -4.01 15.51 -8.68
C GLY A 127 -3.39 14.86 -9.92
N ASP A 128 -2.07 14.98 -10.10
CA ASP A 128 -1.34 14.32 -11.19
C ASP A 128 -1.43 12.80 -11.07
N LEU A 129 -1.53 12.11 -12.21
CA LEU A 129 -1.52 10.66 -12.27
C LEU A 129 -0.08 10.19 -12.48
N ARG A 130 0.42 9.40 -11.54
CA ARG A 130 1.75 8.81 -11.63
C ARG A 130 1.66 7.32 -11.92
N VAL A 131 2.39 6.87 -12.92
CA VAL A 131 2.47 5.48 -13.34
C VAL A 131 3.89 5.00 -13.13
N PRO A 132 4.14 4.19 -12.08
CA PRO A 132 5.50 3.81 -11.71
C PRO A 132 6.04 2.67 -12.59
N GLN A 133 7.37 2.58 -12.72
CA GLN A 133 8.09 1.43 -13.27
C GLN A 133 7.66 0.99 -14.69
N VAL A 134 7.34 1.94 -15.56
CA VAL A 134 6.93 1.68 -16.96
C VAL A 134 8.16 1.38 -17.82
N PRO A 135 8.13 0.36 -18.70
CA PRO A 135 9.20 0.11 -19.66
C PRO A 135 9.48 1.34 -20.54
N ILE A 136 10.76 1.61 -20.83
CA ILE A 136 11.17 2.84 -21.53
C ILE A 136 10.52 2.98 -22.92
N GLU A 137 10.27 1.88 -23.61
CA GLU A 137 9.62 1.87 -24.94
C GLU A 137 8.16 2.33 -24.86
N VAL A 138 7.43 1.82 -23.86
CA VAL A 138 6.06 2.24 -23.57
C VAL A 138 6.03 3.70 -23.15
N ALA A 139 7.00 4.14 -22.34
CA ALA A 139 7.13 5.53 -21.92
C ALA A 139 7.32 6.48 -23.11
N LYS A 140 8.21 6.14 -24.06
CA LYS A 140 8.43 6.93 -25.28
C LYS A 140 7.15 7.09 -26.09
N GLN A 141 6.43 5.99 -26.35
CA GLN A 141 5.15 6.04 -27.05
C GLN A 141 4.11 6.87 -26.30
N TRP A 142 4.10 6.78 -24.97
CA TRP A 142 3.11 7.51 -24.19
C TRP A 142 3.33 9.03 -24.25
N VAL A 143 4.60 9.46 -24.23
CA VAL A 143 5.02 10.86 -24.41
C VAL A 143 4.68 11.35 -25.81
N GLU A 144 4.94 10.55 -26.85
CA GLU A 144 4.61 10.87 -28.24
C GLU A 144 3.10 11.07 -28.44
N LEU A 145 2.29 10.18 -27.86
CA LEU A 145 0.83 10.24 -27.96
C LEU A 145 0.20 11.37 -27.12
N ASN A 146 0.92 11.87 -26.11
CA ASN A 146 0.38 12.85 -25.15
C ASN A 146 1.44 13.90 -24.79
N PRO A 147 1.55 14.97 -25.60
CA PRO A 147 2.43 16.09 -25.29
C PRO A 147 2.13 16.65 -23.90
N GLY A 148 3.11 16.59 -22.99
CA GLY A 148 2.98 17.03 -21.60
C GLY A 148 3.03 15.89 -20.56
N VAL A 149 3.03 14.62 -20.98
CA VAL A 149 3.46 13.52 -20.10
C VAL A 149 4.97 13.59 -19.92
N VAL A 150 5.43 13.54 -18.68
CA VAL A 150 6.86 13.70 -18.35
C VAL A 150 7.41 12.39 -17.76
N PRO A 151 8.45 11.80 -18.37
CA PRO A 151 9.21 10.74 -17.72
C PRO A 151 10.05 11.33 -16.60
N THR A 152 10.00 10.73 -15.42
CA THR A 152 10.73 11.18 -14.25
C THR A 152 11.42 10.03 -13.55
N ILE A 153 12.58 10.33 -12.98
CA ILE A 153 13.32 9.46 -12.06
C ILE A 153 13.15 9.99 -10.62
N GLU A 154 12.59 11.19 -10.47
CA GLU A 154 12.44 11.83 -9.16
C GLU A 154 11.51 11.01 -8.28
N PRO A 155 11.89 10.71 -7.02
CA PRO A 155 11.05 9.95 -6.12
C PRO A 155 9.72 10.66 -5.88
N VAL A 156 8.69 9.86 -5.58
CA VAL A 156 7.34 10.37 -5.29
C VAL A 156 7.41 11.38 -4.15
N PRO A 157 6.84 12.59 -4.30
CA PRO A 157 6.75 13.53 -3.19
C PRO A 157 5.93 12.90 -2.07
N ARG A 158 6.37 13.10 -0.82
CA ARG A 158 5.70 12.52 0.34
C ARG A 158 4.33 13.19 0.53
N PRO A 159 3.28 12.43 0.93
CA PRO A 159 1.97 13.01 1.20
C PRO A 159 1.96 14.06 2.31
N ARG A 160 2.90 13.96 3.27
CA ARG A 160 3.03 14.86 4.42
C ARG A 160 4.50 15.24 4.62
N SER A 161 4.72 16.35 5.33
CA SER A 161 6.07 16.82 5.67
C SER A 161 6.79 15.83 6.59
N ARG A 162 8.14 15.87 6.60
CA ARG A 162 8.95 15.06 7.52
C ARG A 162 8.61 15.34 8.98
N ARG A 163 8.35 16.61 9.32
CA ARG A 163 7.95 17.04 10.67
C ARG A 163 6.64 16.38 11.10
N TRP A 164 5.64 16.32 10.21
CA TRP A 164 4.38 15.65 10.49
C TRP A 164 4.61 14.17 10.85
N TYR A 165 5.40 13.44 10.06
CA TYR A 165 5.72 12.03 10.36
C TYR A 165 6.51 11.88 11.66
N ALA A 166 7.47 12.76 11.94
CA ALA A 166 8.24 12.76 13.18
C ALA A 166 7.32 12.96 14.39
N THR A 167 6.49 14.01 14.39
CA THR A 167 5.54 14.29 15.47
C THR A 167 4.60 13.11 15.71
N TRP A 168 4.00 12.55 14.66
CA TRP A 168 3.11 11.40 14.81
C TRP A 168 3.84 10.15 15.32
N SER A 169 5.06 9.88 14.84
CA SER A 169 5.84 8.77 15.38
C SER A 169 6.16 8.95 16.85
N THR A 170 6.53 10.16 17.29
CA THR A 170 6.80 10.45 18.69
C THR A 170 5.55 10.25 19.54
N VAL A 171 4.41 10.80 19.12
CA VAL A 171 3.13 10.65 19.84
C VAL A 171 2.75 9.18 19.97
N LEU A 172 2.85 8.40 18.88
CA LEU A 172 2.51 6.97 18.90
C LEU A 172 3.45 6.16 19.79
N LEU A 173 4.76 6.38 19.71
CA LEU A 173 5.75 5.66 20.51
C LEU A 173 5.66 6.02 22.00
N VAL A 174 5.51 7.30 22.34
CA VAL A 174 5.31 7.74 23.73
C VAL A 174 4.01 7.17 24.28
N SER A 175 2.92 7.18 23.51
CA SER A 175 1.66 6.57 23.92
C SER A 175 1.80 5.07 24.17
N ALA A 176 2.55 4.36 23.33
CA ALA A 176 2.83 2.93 23.53
C ALA A 176 3.60 2.68 24.85
N ILE A 177 4.63 3.49 25.14
CA ILE A 177 5.43 3.38 26.37
C ILE A 177 4.59 3.69 27.61
N VAL A 178 3.80 4.78 27.59
CA VAL A 178 2.92 5.15 28.71
C VAL A 178 1.88 4.06 28.95
N LEU A 179 1.24 3.55 27.89
CA LEU A 179 0.24 2.50 28.02
C LEU A 179 0.85 1.19 28.54
N PHE A 180 2.05 0.82 28.08
CA PHE A 180 2.79 -0.34 28.58
C PHE A 180 3.14 -0.21 30.07
N THR A 181 3.65 0.95 30.48
CA THR A 181 4.05 1.20 31.88
C THR A 181 2.85 1.23 32.83
N VAL A 182 1.73 1.82 32.41
CA VAL A 182 0.46 1.75 33.15
C VAL A 182 0.01 0.30 33.29
N LEU A 183 0.09 -0.52 32.22
CA LEU A 183 -0.29 -1.93 32.30
C LEU A 183 0.53 -2.71 33.31
N ALA A 184 1.86 -2.53 33.25
CA ALA A 184 2.80 -3.21 34.12
C ALA A 184 2.62 -2.80 35.60
N ASN A 185 2.16 -1.57 35.87
CA ASN A 185 1.95 -1.08 37.23
C ASN A 185 0.57 -1.42 37.81
N ASP A 186 -0.48 -1.45 36.99
CA ASP A 186 -1.87 -1.69 37.46
C ASP A 186 -2.20 -3.19 37.62
N GLY A 187 -1.25 -4.09 37.35
CA GLY A 187 -1.45 -5.55 37.42
C GLY A 187 -2.50 -6.07 36.42
N ARG A 188 -2.82 -5.29 35.37
CA ARG A 188 -3.78 -5.64 34.32
C ARG A 188 -3.13 -6.34 33.12
N GLU A 189 -2.12 -7.16 33.41
CA GLU A 189 -1.33 -7.86 32.39
C GLU A 189 -2.15 -8.87 31.59
N ASP A 190 -3.28 -9.32 32.13
CA ASP A 190 -4.14 -10.35 31.55
C ASP A 190 -4.92 -9.91 30.31
N SER A 191 -4.99 -8.61 30.01
CA SER A 191 -5.80 -8.11 28.89
C SER A 191 -5.03 -8.14 27.57
N ALA A 192 -5.19 -9.21 26.78
CA ALA A 192 -4.52 -9.34 25.48
C ALA A 192 -4.90 -8.20 24.50
N LEU A 193 -6.12 -7.66 24.63
CA LEU A 193 -6.56 -6.50 23.85
C LEU A 193 -5.66 -5.28 24.06
N ILE A 194 -5.25 -5.00 25.30
CA ILE A 194 -4.42 -3.83 25.57
C ILE A 194 -2.99 -4.07 25.06
N TRP A 195 -2.47 -5.29 25.17
CA TRP A 195 -1.19 -5.68 24.56
C TRP A 195 -1.18 -5.49 23.04
N VAL A 196 -2.27 -5.87 22.35
CA VAL A 196 -2.43 -5.63 20.91
C VAL A 196 -2.42 -4.14 20.59
N VAL A 197 -3.06 -3.30 21.41
CA VAL A 197 -3.03 -1.84 21.25
C VAL A 197 -1.62 -1.28 21.44
N VAL A 198 -0.90 -1.69 22.49
CA VAL A 198 0.49 -1.28 22.74
C VAL A 198 1.38 -1.63 21.55
N LEU A 199 1.34 -2.88 21.08
CA LEU A 199 2.12 -3.34 19.94
C LEU A 199 1.73 -2.59 18.66
N SER A 200 0.45 -2.36 18.43
CA SER A 200 -0.03 -1.61 17.27
C SER A 200 0.50 -0.18 17.27
N LEU A 201 0.40 0.52 18.39
CA LEU A 201 0.94 1.88 18.55
C LEU A 201 2.45 1.89 18.32
N PHE A 202 3.18 0.92 18.85
CA PHE A 202 4.62 0.79 18.66
C PHE A 202 4.99 0.57 17.20
N PHE A 203 4.43 -0.44 16.53
CA PHE A 203 4.75 -0.76 15.14
C PHE A 203 4.29 0.33 14.16
N ILE A 204 3.12 0.94 14.36
CA ILE A 204 2.68 2.08 13.56
C ILE A 204 3.60 3.28 13.82
N GLY A 205 4.02 3.51 15.06
CA GLY A 205 5.00 4.53 15.44
C GLY A 205 6.32 4.36 14.71
N VAL A 206 6.91 3.17 14.75
CA VAL A 206 8.16 2.82 14.03
C VAL A 206 7.96 2.96 12.52
N ALA A 207 6.89 2.41 11.95
CA ALA A 207 6.62 2.53 10.51
C ALA A 207 6.44 4.00 10.08
N THR A 208 5.89 4.84 10.95
CA THR A 208 5.77 6.29 10.74
C THR A 208 7.13 6.98 10.86
N ALA A 209 7.97 6.57 11.81
CA ALA A 209 9.34 7.06 11.97
C ALA A 209 10.20 6.73 10.75
N LEU A 210 10.09 5.53 10.18
CA LEU A 210 10.80 5.15 8.95
C LEU A 210 10.44 6.06 7.75
N LYS A 211 9.24 6.65 7.73
CA LYS A 211 8.84 7.63 6.70
C LYS A 211 9.52 8.99 6.86
N THR A 212 10.28 9.23 7.93
CA THR A 212 11.12 10.43 8.10
C THR A 212 12.44 10.31 7.34
N LEU A 213 12.98 9.09 7.23
CA LEU A 213 14.25 8.79 6.56
C LEU A 213 14.24 9.22 5.09
N PRO A 214 15.37 9.67 4.50
CA PRO A 214 15.45 10.03 3.09
C PRO A 214 14.99 8.89 2.15
N PRO A 215 14.42 9.19 0.96
CA PRO A 215 14.14 8.16 -0.02
C PRO A 215 15.45 7.44 -0.40
N GLY A 216 15.45 6.10 -0.41
CA GLY A 216 16.65 5.31 -0.74
C GLY A 216 17.66 5.14 0.40
N TYR A 217 17.31 5.53 1.64
CA TYR A 217 18.15 5.30 2.82
C TYR A 217 18.27 3.81 3.18
N ILE A 218 17.17 3.05 3.01
CA ILE A 218 17.17 1.60 3.16
C ILE A 218 17.44 1.00 1.78
N ARG A 219 18.72 0.77 1.45
CA ARG A 219 19.11 -0.09 0.34
C ARG A 219 19.21 -1.51 0.88
N PHE A 220 18.29 -2.36 0.47
CA PHE A 220 18.57 -3.80 0.50
C PHE A 220 19.48 -4.03 -0.70
N GLU A 221 20.78 -4.23 -0.45
CA GLU A 221 21.65 -4.75 -1.50
C GLU A 221 20.99 -6.04 -2.00
N PRO A 222 20.74 -6.17 -3.32
CA PRO A 222 20.33 -7.46 -3.86
C PRO A 222 21.50 -8.40 -3.56
N GLY A 223 21.28 -9.34 -2.64
CA GLY A 223 22.24 -10.41 -2.40
C GLY A 223 22.46 -11.14 -3.72
N ASP A 224 23.72 -11.23 -4.13
CA ASP A 224 24.14 -12.13 -5.19
C ASP A 224 23.87 -13.56 -4.71
N SER A 225 22.72 -14.11 -5.10
CA SER A 225 22.36 -15.52 -4.93
C SER A 225 21.63 -16.03 -6.17
#